data_AF-A0A920K4L2-F1
#
_entry.id   AF-A0A920K4L2-F1
#
_cell.length_a   1.000
_cell.length_b   1.000
_cell.length_c   1.000
_cell.angle_alpha   90.00
_cell.angle_beta   90.00
_cell.angle_gamma   90.00
#
_symmetry.space_group_name_H-M   'P 1'
#
loop_
_entity.id
_entity.type
_entity.pdbx_description
1 polymer ?
#
loop_
_entity_poly.entity_id
_entity_poly.type
_entity_poly.pdbx_seq_one_letter_code
_entity_poly.pdbx_strand_id
1 'polypeptide(L)'
;MVQKRWVLSTKGCSVNVAIAAWPWGTYLGDDGLRHGIKVKTSSFNRHHVNSALVRAKACGYYINSILAHQEAARYGYDEALILDTDGYVSEGAGENIFIVRKGNLITTDLSTCLEGITRDTVISLAKELGICILEKRITRDEIYSAEEAFFTGTAAEITPIVSLDDRVIGTGSRGIITEKLQDFFFEIVNGNNKSYKKWLTYVKQ
;
A
#
# COMPACT_ATOMS: atom_id res chain seq x y z
N MET A 1 8.91 1.89 51.93
CA MET A 1 8.07 2.72 51.05
C MET A 1 8.64 2.65 49.63
N VAL A 2 7.98 1.95 48.71
CA VAL A 2 8.39 1.95 47.30
C VAL A 2 7.83 3.22 46.67
N GLN A 3 8.71 4.15 46.32
CA GLN A 3 8.38 5.40 45.65
C GLN A 3 7.75 5.05 44.29
N LYS A 4 6.45 5.29 44.12
CA LYS A 4 5.78 5.18 42.81
C LYS A 4 6.43 6.19 41.88
N ARG A 5 7.38 5.74 41.07
CA ARG A 5 7.95 6.53 39.98
C ARG A 5 6.88 6.64 38.90
N TRP A 6 6.31 7.84 38.77
CA TRP A 6 5.45 8.22 37.67
C TRP A 6 6.30 8.36 36.40
N VAL A 7 6.61 7.22 35.77
CA VAL A 7 7.25 7.15 34.45
C VAL A 7 6.21 6.73 33.43
N LEU A 8 6.48 6.96 32.14
CA LEU A 8 5.70 6.43 31.03
C LEU A 8 5.71 4.88 31.09
N SER A 9 4.78 4.30 31.84
CA SER A 9 4.64 2.86 32.05
C SER A 9 3.20 2.44 31.84
N THR A 10 3.03 1.42 31.01
CA THR A 10 1.74 0.78 30.74
C THR A 10 1.45 -0.38 31.70
N LYS A 11 2.28 -0.61 32.72
CA LYS A 11 2.09 -1.69 33.70
C LYS A 11 0.77 -1.51 34.45
N GLY A 12 -0.08 -2.54 34.41
CA GLY A 12 -1.40 -2.53 35.06
C GLY A 12 -2.55 -2.05 34.18
N CYS A 13 -2.28 -1.59 32.96
CA CYS A 13 -3.34 -1.32 31.97
C CYS A 13 -3.94 -2.64 31.46
N SER A 14 -5.27 -2.68 31.28
CA SER A 14 -5.93 -3.81 30.62
C SER A 14 -5.65 -3.81 29.11
N VAL A 15 -5.57 -5.00 28.53
CA VAL A 15 -5.57 -5.20 27.07
C VAL A 15 -7.01 -5.46 26.65
N ASN A 16 -7.57 -4.58 25.82
CA ASN A 16 -8.96 -4.64 25.37
C ASN A 16 -9.01 -4.95 23.87
N VAL A 17 -10.08 -5.62 23.42
CA VAL A 17 -10.30 -5.99 22.02
C VAL A 17 -11.73 -5.63 21.62
N ALA A 18 -11.89 -5.07 20.42
CA ALA A 18 -13.18 -4.82 19.79
C ALA A 18 -13.11 -5.20 18.31
N ILE A 19 -14.23 -5.69 17.77
CA ILE A 19 -14.38 -6.05 16.35
C ILE A 19 -15.65 -5.36 15.86
N ALA A 20 -15.55 -4.61 14.77
CA ALA A 20 -16.66 -3.93 14.13
C ALA A 20 -16.60 -4.17 12.62
N ALA A 21 -17.77 -4.19 11.97
CA ALA A 21 -17.92 -4.35 10.54
C ALA A 21 -19.01 -3.42 10.02
N TRP A 22 -18.77 -2.77 8.89
CA TRP A 22 -19.72 -1.90 8.20
C TRP A 22 -19.45 -1.94 6.68
N PRO A 23 -20.44 -1.63 5.83
CA PRO A 23 -20.21 -1.46 4.41
C PRO A 23 -19.24 -0.30 4.16
N TRP A 24 -18.20 -0.55 3.37
CA TRP A 24 -17.24 0.47 2.92
C TRP A 24 -17.05 0.29 1.42
N GLY A 25 -17.14 1.39 0.66
CA GLY A 25 -16.81 1.41 -0.77
C GLY A 25 -15.31 1.35 -1.06
N THR A 26 -14.94 1.58 -2.31
CA THR A 26 -13.55 1.66 -2.76
C THR A 26 -12.82 2.85 -2.12
N TYR A 27 -11.65 2.59 -1.52
CA TYR A 27 -10.92 3.59 -0.72
C TYR A 27 -10.49 4.82 -1.53
N LEU A 28 -10.04 4.62 -2.77
CA LEU A 28 -9.60 5.67 -3.69
C LEU A 28 -10.63 5.94 -4.80
N GLY A 29 -11.89 5.55 -4.56
CA GLY A 29 -13.01 5.71 -5.48
C GLY A 29 -13.04 4.71 -6.64
N ASP A 30 -14.26 4.43 -7.13
CA ASP A 30 -14.49 3.47 -8.23
C ASP A 30 -13.82 3.92 -9.53
N ASP A 31 -13.73 5.25 -9.71
CA ASP A 31 -13.04 5.86 -10.84
C ASP A 31 -11.53 5.60 -10.76
N GLY A 32 -10.93 5.77 -9.58
CA GLY A 32 -9.52 5.50 -9.34
C GLY A 32 -9.14 4.04 -9.58
N LEU A 33 -10.01 3.10 -9.20
CA LEU A 33 -9.78 1.67 -9.45
C LEU A 33 -9.75 1.31 -10.95
N ARG A 34 -10.51 2.03 -11.79
CA ARG A 34 -10.66 1.77 -13.23
C ARG A 34 -9.70 2.59 -14.09
N HIS A 35 -9.64 3.89 -13.84
CA HIS A 35 -8.90 4.86 -14.65
C HIS A 35 -7.55 5.24 -14.02
N GLY A 36 -7.33 4.89 -12.76
CA GLY A 36 -6.13 5.20 -12.01
C GLY A 36 -6.14 6.58 -11.38
N ILE A 37 -5.21 6.79 -10.45
CA ILE A 37 -5.14 7.97 -9.59
C ILE A 37 -3.92 8.85 -9.86
N LYS A 38 -3.99 10.11 -9.42
CA LYS A 38 -2.90 11.07 -9.40
C LYS A 38 -2.27 11.12 -8.02
N VAL A 39 -0.96 10.88 -7.97
CA VAL A 39 -0.22 10.77 -6.72
C VAL A 39 0.78 11.91 -6.58
N LYS A 40 0.98 12.37 -5.35
CA LYS A 40 2.00 13.36 -5.01
C LYS A 40 3.03 12.75 -4.08
N THR A 41 4.31 12.94 -4.38
CA THR A 41 5.36 12.65 -3.41
C THR A 41 5.27 13.64 -2.25
N SER A 42 5.05 13.11 -1.05
CA SER A 42 4.93 13.83 0.22
C SER A 42 6.26 14.50 0.60
N SER A 43 6.17 15.64 1.30
CA SER A 43 7.32 16.28 1.95
C SER A 43 7.67 15.64 3.30
N PHE A 44 6.77 14.83 3.86
CA PHE A 44 7.04 14.05 5.07
C PHE A 44 7.72 12.73 4.73
N ASN A 45 8.79 12.39 5.45
CA ASN A 45 9.42 11.07 5.34
C ASN A 45 8.63 10.00 6.08
N ARG A 46 8.78 8.73 5.65
CA ARG A 46 8.26 7.55 6.33
C ARG A 46 9.02 7.31 7.63
N HIS A 47 8.42 6.48 8.48
CA HIS A 47 9.01 6.06 9.75
C HIS A 47 10.42 5.50 9.59
N HIS A 48 11.35 5.99 10.40
CA HIS A 48 12.62 5.32 10.61
C HIS A 48 12.40 4.01 11.39
N VAL A 49 12.99 2.90 10.94
CA VAL A 49 12.72 1.54 11.45
C VAL A 49 13.13 1.31 12.90
N ASN A 50 14.00 2.15 13.45
CA ASN A 50 14.38 2.14 14.87
C ASN A 50 13.61 3.17 15.72
N SER A 51 12.70 3.94 15.10
CA SER A 51 11.82 4.90 15.78
C SER A 51 10.39 4.38 15.86
N ALA A 52 9.94 3.68 14.81
CA ALA A 52 8.70 2.91 14.81
C ALA A 52 8.98 1.48 14.36
N LEU A 53 8.34 0.51 15.02
CA LEU A 53 8.44 -0.90 14.66
C LEU A 53 7.48 -1.18 13.49
N VAL A 54 7.90 -0.82 12.27
CA VAL A 54 7.07 -0.76 11.05
C VAL A 54 6.42 -2.08 10.60
N ARG A 55 6.75 -3.21 11.22
CA ARG A 55 6.00 -4.47 11.05
C ARG A 55 4.67 -4.48 11.80
N ALA A 56 4.54 -3.68 12.86
CA ALA A 56 3.32 -3.54 13.62
C ALA A 56 2.38 -2.53 12.96
N LYS A 57 1.10 -2.89 12.79
CA LYS A 57 0.06 -1.95 12.37
C LYS A 57 -0.51 -1.21 13.59
N ALA A 58 0.23 -0.22 14.08
CA ALA A 58 -0.10 0.49 15.33
C ALA A 58 -0.78 1.85 15.10
N CYS A 59 -1.75 2.21 15.94
CA CYS A 59 -2.51 3.47 15.82
C CYS A 59 -1.62 4.72 15.74
N GLY A 60 -0.57 4.79 16.57
CA GLY A 60 0.34 5.94 16.61
C GLY A 60 1.11 6.18 15.31
N TYR A 61 1.23 5.15 14.46
CA TYR A 61 1.98 5.26 13.19
C TYR A 61 1.20 6.04 12.13
N TYR A 62 -0.12 6.13 12.26
CA TYR A 62 -0.99 6.79 11.29
C TYR A 62 -0.95 8.32 11.36
N ILE A 63 -0.33 8.92 12.38
CA ILE A 63 -0.09 10.37 12.40
C ILE A 63 0.72 10.78 11.15
N ASN A 64 1.74 10.01 10.80
CA ASN A 64 2.55 10.24 9.60
C ASN A 64 1.72 10.09 8.31
N SER A 65 0.96 9.00 8.20
CA SER A 65 0.09 8.74 7.04
C SER A 65 -0.96 9.83 6.86
N ILE A 66 -1.59 10.30 7.93
CA ILE A 66 -2.57 11.39 7.90
C ILE A 66 -1.92 12.67 7.38
N LEU A 67 -0.74 13.04 7.88
CA LEU A 67 -0.04 14.25 7.44
C LEU A 67 0.32 14.21 5.95
N ALA A 68 0.85 13.08 5.47
CA ALA A 68 1.19 12.90 4.07
C ALA A 68 -0.04 12.96 3.16
N HIS A 69 -1.10 12.20 3.50
CA HIS A 69 -2.35 12.20 2.74
C HIS A 69 -2.98 13.60 2.70
N GLN A 70 -3.07 14.29 3.84
CA GLN A 70 -3.63 15.63 3.93
C GLN A 70 -2.83 16.65 3.10
N GLU A 71 -1.51 16.52 3.03
CA GLU A 71 -0.69 17.33 2.13
C GLU A 71 -1.07 17.11 0.66
N ALA A 72 -1.10 15.86 0.19
CA ALA A 72 -1.43 15.53 -1.19
C ALA A 72 -2.86 15.99 -1.57
N ALA A 73 -3.83 15.67 -0.71
CA ALA A 73 -5.23 16.03 -0.91
C ALA A 73 -5.44 17.56 -1.00
N ARG A 74 -4.70 18.35 -0.21
CA ARG A 74 -4.76 19.82 -0.26
C ARG A 74 -4.33 20.42 -1.60
N TYR A 75 -3.53 19.70 -2.37
CA TYR A 75 -3.10 20.12 -3.71
C TYR A 75 -3.89 19.43 -4.84
N GLY A 76 -4.96 18.71 -4.50
CA GLY A 76 -5.86 18.08 -5.48
C GLY A 76 -5.35 16.76 -6.05
N TYR A 77 -4.44 16.09 -5.35
CA TYR A 77 -4.03 14.71 -5.64
C TYR A 77 -4.88 13.72 -4.84
N ASP A 78 -5.00 12.50 -5.34
CA ASP A 78 -5.84 11.46 -4.75
C ASP A 78 -5.14 10.77 -3.57
N GLU A 79 -3.81 10.61 -3.63
CA GLU A 79 -3.02 9.98 -2.58
C GLU A 79 -1.57 10.46 -2.56
N ALA A 80 -0.89 10.23 -1.42
CA ALA A 80 0.51 10.53 -1.20
C ALA A 80 1.42 9.31 -1.42
N LEU A 81 2.56 9.52 -2.07
CA LEU A 81 3.72 8.62 -2.05
C LEU A 81 4.72 9.12 -1.00
N ILE A 82 5.20 8.24 -0.13
CA ILE A 82 6.09 8.61 0.98
C ILE A 82 7.47 8.01 0.75
N LEU A 83 8.51 8.85 0.86
CA LEU A 83 9.91 8.42 0.80
C LEU A 83 10.42 8.05 2.19
N ASP A 84 11.36 7.13 2.29
CA ASP A 84 12.10 6.87 3.52
C ASP A 84 13.09 8.00 3.88
N THR A 85 13.82 7.84 4.98
CA THR A 85 14.80 8.82 5.46
C THR A 85 16.05 8.93 4.58
N ASP A 86 16.27 7.95 3.69
CA ASP A 86 17.39 7.94 2.74
C ASP A 86 17.00 8.50 1.36
N GLY A 87 15.72 8.84 1.18
CA GLY A 87 15.16 9.41 -0.05
C GLY A 87 14.71 8.37 -1.09
N TYR A 88 14.65 7.09 -0.73
CA TYR A 88 14.06 6.04 -1.56
C TYR A 88 12.55 5.95 -1.31
N VAL A 89 11.83 5.43 -2.29
CA VAL A 89 10.39 5.18 -2.17
C VAL A 89 10.15 4.12 -1.11
N SER A 90 9.21 4.38 -0.20
CA SER A 90 8.77 3.43 0.81
C SER A 90 7.41 2.82 0.45
N GLU A 91 6.34 3.62 0.53
CA GLU A 91 4.97 3.19 0.29
C GLU A 91 4.02 4.41 0.18
N GLY A 92 2.74 4.18 -0.08
CA GLY A 92 1.70 5.20 0.03
C GLY A 92 1.36 5.53 1.49
N ALA A 93 0.36 6.40 1.71
CA ALA A 93 -0.09 6.69 3.08
C ALA A 93 -0.71 5.45 3.75
N GLY A 94 -1.39 4.59 3.00
CA GLY A 94 -2.06 3.38 3.48
C GLY A 94 -1.76 2.11 2.69
N GLU A 95 -0.94 2.18 1.64
CA GLU A 95 -0.82 1.18 0.58
C GLU A 95 0.63 0.85 0.27
N ASN A 96 0.97 -0.41 -0.02
CA ASN A 96 2.28 -0.73 -0.62
C ASN A 96 2.30 -0.34 -2.11
N ILE A 97 3.49 -0.08 -2.66
CA ILE A 97 3.69 0.37 -4.04
C ILE A 97 4.34 -0.71 -4.91
N PHE A 98 3.89 -0.78 -6.17
CA PHE A 98 4.50 -1.55 -7.23
C PHE A 98 4.71 -0.67 -8.47
N ILE A 99 5.75 -0.97 -9.23
CA ILE A 99 5.97 -0.44 -10.58
C ILE A 99 6.26 -1.57 -11.56
N VAL A 100 6.02 -1.32 -12.83
CA VAL A 100 6.40 -2.19 -13.94
C VAL A 100 7.48 -1.49 -14.74
N ARG A 101 8.59 -2.18 -14.99
CA ARG A 101 9.69 -1.63 -15.78
C ARG A 101 10.39 -2.72 -16.56
N LYS A 102 10.50 -2.54 -17.88
CA LYS A 102 11.06 -3.53 -18.80
C LYS A 102 10.34 -4.88 -18.66
N GLY A 103 9.02 -4.85 -18.47
CA GLY A 103 8.18 -6.03 -18.26
C GLY A 103 8.36 -6.78 -16.92
N ASN A 104 9.19 -6.27 -15.99
CA ASN A 104 9.34 -6.85 -14.66
C ASN A 104 8.45 -6.10 -13.67
N LEU A 105 7.84 -6.83 -12.74
CA LEU A 105 7.16 -6.26 -11.58
C LEU A 105 8.20 -5.94 -10.50
N ILE A 106 8.18 -4.72 -9.99
CA ILE A 106 9.15 -4.25 -9.01
C ILE A 106 8.39 -3.65 -7.83
N THR A 107 8.76 -4.03 -6.61
CA THR A 107 8.27 -3.41 -5.38
C THR A 107 9.43 -3.09 -4.46
N THR A 108 9.18 -2.24 -3.47
CA THR A 108 10.18 -1.91 -2.46
C THR A 108 10.55 -3.16 -1.66
N ASP A 109 11.79 -3.22 -1.20
CA ASP A 109 12.16 -4.21 -0.20
C ASP A 109 11.38 -3.98 1.10
N LEU A 110 11.29 -5.02 1.95
CA LEU A 110 10.66 -4.92 3.25
C LEU A 110 11.60 -4.26 4.27
N SER A 111 12.05 -3.04 3.95
CA SER A 111 12.85 -2.20 4.83
C SER A 111 11.92 -1.33 5.68
N THR A 112 11.36 -0.27 5.09
CA THR A 112 10.60 0.78 5.78
C THR A 112 9.08 0.67 5.62
N CYS A 113 8.61 -0.07 4.62
CA CYS A 113 7.18 -0.26 4.35
C CYS A 113 6.56 -1.34 5.24
N LEU A 114 5.22 -1.37 5.33
CA LEU A 114 4.48 -2.42 6.03
C LEU A 114 4.51 -3.73 5.22
N GLU A 115 4.57 -4.86 5.90
CA GLU A 115 4.41 -6.19 5.27
C GLU A 115 2.94 -6.46 4.94
N GLY A 116 2.45 -5.87 3.85
CA GLY A 116 1.05 -5.93 3.46
C GLY A 116 0.60 -7.29 2.94
N ILE A 117 -0.59 -7.71 3.34
CA ILE A 117 -1.20 -8.97 2.87
C ILE A 117 -1.60 -8.89 1.39
N THR A 118 -2.12 -7.75 0.93
CA THR A 118 -2.41 -7.55 -0.50
C THR A 118 -1.14 -7.51 -1.35
N ARG A 119 -0.04 -6.98 -0.81
CA ARG A 119 1.29 -7.06 -1.43
C ARG A 119 1.74 -8.51 -1.60
N ASP A 120 1.69 -9.31 -0.54
CA ASP A 120 2.03 -10.74 -0.60
C ASP A 120 1.14 -11.51 -1.60
N THR A 121 -0.15 -11.16 -1.62
CA THR A 121 -1.11 -11.69 -2.60
C THR A 121 -0.65 -11.38 -4.02
N VAL A 122 -0.38 -10.10 -4.35
CA VAL A 122 0.09 -9.69 -5.68
C VAL A 122 1.40 -10.38 -6.08
N ILE A 123 2.35 -10.51 -5.14
CA ILE A 123 3.61 -11.24 -5.39
C ILE A 123 3.35 -12.71 -5.73
N SER A 124 2.41 -13.35 -5.02
CA SER A 124 2.01 -14.74 -5.29
C SER A 124 1.36 -14.88 -6.67
N LEU A 125 0.45 -13.98 -7.02
CA LEU A 125 -0.23 -13.98 -8.34
C LEU A 125 0.75 -13.72 -9.48
N ALA A 126 1.66 -12.78 -9.31
CA ALA A 126 2.67 -12.49 -10.33
C ALA A 126 3.59 -13.69 -10.58
N LYS A 127 3.96 -14.47 -9.55
CA LYS A 127 4.71 -15.73 -9.71
C LYS A 127 3.92 -16.77 -10.51
N GLU A 128 2.62 -16.91 -10.25
CA GLU A 128 1.76 -17.85 -10.98
C GLU A 128 1.58 -17.45 -12.44
N LEU A 129 1.49 -16.15 -12.72
CA LEU A 129 1.42 -15.61 -14.08
C LEU A 129 2.77 -15.63 -14.82
N GLY A 130 3.84 -16.10 -14.19
CA GLY A 130 5.19 -16.12 -14.77
C GLY A 130 5.80 -14.73 -14.94
N ILE A 131 5.31 -13.73 -14.21
CA ILE A 131 5.85 -12.37 -14.21
C ILE A 131 7.08 -12.35 -13.29
N CYS A 132 8.21 -11.87 -13.80
CA CYS A 132 9.42 -11.70 -13.00
C CYS A 132 9.20 -10.60 -11.95
N ILE A 133 9.58 -10.87 -10.69
CA ILE A 133 9.37 -9.96 -9.56
C ILE A 133 10.71 -9.63 -8.93
N LEU A 134 10.94 -8.35 -8.67
CA LEU A 134 12.12 -7.84 -8.00
C LEU A 134 11.72 -7.00 -6.78
N GLU A 135 12.26 -7.37 -5.62
CA GLU A 135 12.20 -6.55 -4.42
C GLU A 135 13.51 -5.76 -4.32
N LYS A 136 13.44 -4.43 -4.47
CA LYS A 136 14.62 -3.56 -4.41
C LYS A 136 14.26 -2.15 -3.98
N ARG A 137 15.27 -1.36 -3.62
CA ARG A 137 15.09 0.09 -3.46
C ARG A 137 14.69 0.74 -4.80
N ILE A 138 13.73 1.66 -4.73
CA ILE A 138 13.17 2.39 -5.87
C ILE A 138 13.41 3.87 -5.63
N THR A 139 13.91 4.59 -6.64
CA THR A 139 14.00 6.04 -6.58
C THR A 139 12.74 6.67 -7.21
N ARG A 140 12.37 7.89 -6.81
CA ARG A 140 11.15 8.53 -7.35
C ARG A 140 11.20 8.71 -8.88
N ASP A 141 12.38 8.96 -9.44
CA ASP A 141 12.60 9.13 -10.88
C ASP A 141 12.55 7.81 -11.66
N GLU A 142 12.77 6.69 -10.98
CA GLU A 142 12.48 5.38 -11.55
C GLU A 142 10.97 5.18 -11.75
N ILE A 143 10.12 5.69 -10.85
CA ILE A 143 8.66 5.66 -11.01
C ILE A 143 8.23 6.59 -12.15
N TYR A 144 8.83 7.79 -12.25
CA TYR A 144 8.54 8.70 -13.38
C TYR A 144 8.82 8.07 -14.74
N SER A 145 9.74 7.11 -14.80
CA SER A 145 10.16 6.41 -16.02
C SER A 145 9.62 4.98 -16.11
N ALA A 146 8.65 4.61 -15.27
CA ALA A 146 8.04 3.29 -15.27
C ALA A 146 7.00 3.14 -16.39
N GLU A 147 6.77 1.90 -16.81
CA GLU A 147 5.73 1.53 -17.78
C GLU A 147 4.35 1.57 -17.11
N GLU A 148 4.26 1.14 -15.85
CA GLU A 148 3.05 1.13 -15.05
C GLU A 148 3.42 1.35 -13.57
N ALA A 149 2.47 1.83 -12.77
CA ALA A 149 2.59 1.87 -11.31
C ALA A 149 1.22 1.64 -10.68
N PHE A 150 1.18 1.06 -9.49
CA PHE A 150 -0.07 0.83 -8.76
C PHE A 150 0.17 0.65 -7.27
N PHE A 151 -0.84 1.01 -6.48
CA PHE A 151 -0.90 0.76 -5.06
C PHE A 151 -1.61 -0.57 -4.75
N THR A 152 -1.26 -1.16 -3.61
CA THR A 152 -1.94 -2.33 -3.05
C THR A 152 -2.29 -2.15 -1.58
N GLY A 153 -3.50 -2.53 -1.18
CA GLY A 153 -3.94 -2.48 0.21
C GLY A 153 -5.25 -3.23 0.41
N THR A 154 -5.68 -3.45 1.64
CA THR A 154 -6.99 -4.10 1.89
C THR A 154 -8.14 -3.20 1.45
N ALA A 155 -8.06 -1.90 1.76
CA ALA A 155 -9.09 -0.93 1.39
C ALA A 155 -8.91 -0.41 -0.06
N ALA A 156 -7.66 -0.23 -0.49
CA ALA A 156 -7.31 0.25 -1.83
C ALA A 156 -7.28 -0.86 -2.90
N GLU A 157 -7.39 -2.13 -2.50
CA GLU A 157 -7.30 -3.30 -3.38
C GLU A 157 -6.05 -3.25 -4.27
N ILE A 158 -6.20 -3.21 -5.59
CA ILE A 158 -5.12 -2.91 -6.55
C ILE A 158 -5.55 -1.66 -7.32
N THR A 159 -4.94 -0.51 -7.02
CA THR A 159 -5.33 0.79 -7.62
C THR A 159 -4.23 1.33 -8.53
N PRO A 160 -4.47 1.49 -9.85
CA PRO A 160 -3.49 2.01 -10.79
C PRO A 160 -3.08 3.46 -10.48
N ILE A 161 -1.84 3.83 -10.75
CA ILE A 161 -1.33 5.20 -10.64
C ILE A 161 -0.98 5.69 -12.04
N VAL A 162 -1.67 6.72 -12.51
CA VAL A 162 -1.49 7.28 -13.86
C VAL A 162 -0.56 8.49 -13.89
N SER A 163 -0.33 9.13 -12.74
CA SER A 163 0.68 10.18 -12.63
C SER A 163 1.27 10.26 -11.23
N LEU A 164 2.55 10.63 -11.17
CA LEU A 164 3.26 10.96 -9.94
C LEU A 164 3.94 12.33 -10.09
N ASP A 165 3.66 13.27 -9.20
CA ASP A 165 4.22 14.64 -9.25
C ASP A 165 4.06 15.30 -10.63
N ASP A 166 2.84 15.24 -11.17
CA ASP A 166 2.43 15.76 -12.48
C ASP A 166 3.13 15.13 -13.69
N ARG A 167 3.84 14.01 -13.49
CA ARG A 167 4.47 13.23 -14.55
C ARG A 167 3.60 12.03 -14.86
N VAL A 168 3.15 11.94 -16.10
CA VAL A 168 2.37 10.81 -16.60
C VAL A 168 3.23 9.54 -16.52
N ILE A 169 2.67 8.47 -15.96
CA ILE A 169 3.30 7.15 -15.93
C ILE A 169 2.81 6.36 -17.14
N GLY A 170 3.74 5.82 -17.93
CA GLY A 170 3.42 5.07 -19.14
C GLY A 170 2.49 5.84 -20.09
N THR A 171 1.32 5.26 -20.33
CA THR A 171 0.27 5.83 -21.21
C THR A 171 -0.70 6.77 -20.49
N GLY A 172 -0.57 6.96 -19.17
CA GLY A 172 -1.53 7.72 -18.37
C GLY A 172 -2.87 7.01 -18.16
N SER A 173 -2.88 5.69 -18.27
CA SER A 173 -4.03 4.82 -18.06
C SER A 173 -3.61 3.57 -17.28
N ARG A 174 -4.58 2.75 -16.84
CA ARG A 174 -4.30 1.41 -16.30
C ARG A 174 -3.48 0.60 -17.32
N GLY A 175 -2.35 0.07 -16.87
CA GLY A 175 -1.46 -0.74 -17.69
C GLY A 175 -1.86 -2.22 -17.73
N ILE A 176 -1.25 -2.98 -18.66
CA ILE A 176 -1.64 -4.36 -18.98
C ILE A 176 -1.25 -5.35 -17.89
N ILE A 177 -0.11 -5.17 -17.22
CA ILE A 177 0.31 -6.04 -16.11
C ILE A 177 -0.57 -5.73 -14.88
N THR A 178 -0.83 -4.46 -14.62
CA THR A 178 -1.70 -4.00 -13.55
C THR A 178 -3.12 -4.56 -13.73
N GLU A 179 -3.68 -4.48 -14.94
CA GLU A 179 -5.00 -5.04 -15.27
C GLU A 179 -5.05 -6.56 -15.05
N LYS A 180 -4.06 -7.32 -15.55
CA LYS A 180 -4.00 -8.77 -15.33
C LYS A 180 -3.98 -9.16 -13.86
N LEU A 181 -3.19 -8.44 -13.05
CA LEU A 181 -3.11 -8.68 -11.61
C LEU A 181 -4.40 -8.29 -10.89
N GLN A 182 -5.01 -7.17 -11.30
CA GLN A 182 -6.27 -6.68 -10.77
C GLN A 182 -7.42 -7.65 -11.07
N ASP A 183 -7.57 -8.10 -12.30
CA ASP A 183 -8.61 -9.06 -12.71
C ASP A 183 -8.46 -10.38 -11.95
N PHE A 184 -7.23 -10.90 -11.84
CA PHE A 184 -6.98 -12.15 -11.13
C PHE A 184 -7.25 -12.00 -9.62
N PHE A 185 -6.86 -10.88 -9.02
CA PHE A 185 -7.19 -10.56 -7.63
C PHE A 185 -8.70 -10.54 -7.41
N PHE A 186 -9.47 -9.87 -8.29
CA PHE A 186 -10.93 -9.81 -8.18
C PHE A 186 -11.63 -11.14 -8.43
N GLU A 187 -11.09 -11.98 -9.31
CA GLU A 187 -11.58 -13.36 -9.47
C GLU A 187 -11.48 -14.14 -8.15
N ILE A 188 -10.39 -13.95 -7.41
CA ILE A 188 -10.15 -14.62 -6.14
C ILE A 188 -11.04 -14.06 -5.03
N VAL A 189 -11.03 -12.75 -4.78
CA VAL A 189 -11.78 -12.19 -3.64
C VAL A 189 -13.29 -12.31 -3.80
N ASN A 190 -13.80 -12.39 -5.03
CA ASN A 190 -15.21 -12.68 -5.31
C ASN A 190 -15.57 -14.19 -5.26
N GLY A 191 -14.59 -15.06 -4.99
CA GLY A 191 -14.83 -16.51 -4.88
C GLY A 191 -15.02 -17.24 -6.21
N ASN A 192 -14.65 -16.61 -7.33
CA ASN A 192 -14.77 -17.19 -8.67
C ASN A 192 -13.58 -18.11 -9.01
N ASN A 193 -12.49 -18.06 -8.24
CA ASN A 193 -11.35 -18.96 -8.40
C ASN A 193 -11.30 -20.08 -7.34
N LYS A 194 -11.51 -21.33 -7.76
CA LYS A 194 -11.55 -22.50 -6.86
C LYS A 194 -10.19 -22.87 -6.27
N SER A 195 -9.08 -22.55 -6.94
CA SER A 195 -7.73 -22.86 -6.47
C SER A 195 -7.35 -22.05 -5.22
N TYR A 196 -8.01 -20.91 -5.02
CA TYR A 196 -7.75 -19.97 -3.94
C TYR A 196 -8.75 -20.03 -2.78
N LYS A 197 -9.56 -21.09 -2.69
CA LYS A 197 -10.51 -21.29 -1.58
C LYS A 197 -9.88 -21.17 -0.19
N LYS A 198 -8.60 -21.53 -0.03
CA LYS A 198 -7.87 -21.43 1.25
C LYS A 198 -7.71 -19.99 1.75
N TRP A 199 -7.87 -18.99 0.90
CA TRP A 199 -7.80 -17.57 1.27
C TRP A 199 -9.17 -16.99 1.65
N LEU A 200 -10.26 -17.73 1.42
CA LEU A 200 -11.62 -17.28 1.64
C LEU A 200 -12.24 -18.03 2.82
N THR A 201 -12.63 -17.29 3.85
CA THR A 201 -13.46 -17.83 4.95
C THR A 201 -14.90 -17.41 4.73
N TYR A 202 -15.75 -18.36 4.33
CA TYR A 202 -17.18 -18.08 4.13
C TYR A 202 -17.87 -17.84 5.48
N VAL A 203 -18.46 -16.66 5.62
CA VAL A 203 -19.29 -16.32 6.78
C VAL A 203 -20.71 -16.81 6.50
N LYS A 204 -21.28 -17.58 7.43
CA LYS A 204 -22.67 -18.01 7.34
C LYS A 204 -23.56 -16.77 7.51
N GLN A 205 -24.47 -16.55 6.56
CA GLN A 205 -25.54 -15.57 6.69
C GLN A 205 -26.58 -16.04 7.70
#